data_AF-A0A538RYS3-F1
#
_entry.id   AF-A0A538RYS3-F1
#
_cell.length_a   1.000
_cell.length_b   1.000
_cell.length_c   1.000
_cell.angle_alpha   90.00
_cell.angle_beta   90.00
_cell.angle_gamma   90.00
#
_symmetry.space_group_name_H-M   'P 1'
#
loop_
_entity.id
_entity.type
_entity.pdbx_description
1 polymer ?
#
loop_
_entity_poly.entity_id
_entity_poly.type
_entity_poly.pdbx_seq_one_letter_code
_entity_poly.pdbx_strand_id
1 'polypeptide(L)'
;CILTHTFQSNPQALARHGQEAALEPINAAALDIARSAAPSPLFVLADIGPIQGDESAFRRTLRSLCMADAFLLETWSHLPPHLQGSVHEQNWNPHRVPVLFSITCRLHPQTAKPIADVALPALADWAHTCGIAALGVNCGKEIGMEDILDLMRRLRQITDLPLFARPNAGTPRRVGERWLYPHTPEDMAARLPELLDAGVSMLGGCCGTTPETIEAFRKIVDSWNVRRK
;
A
#
# COMPACT_ATOMS: atom_id res chain seq x y z
N CYS A 1 1.22 10.71 -6.75
CA CYS A 1 -0.05 10.01 -7.00
C CYS A 1 -0.98 10.25 -5.82
N ILE A 2 -2.27 9.99 -5.98
CA ILE A 2 -3.21 9.87 -4.87
C ILE A 2 -3.94 8.53 -4.93
N LEU A 3 -4.61 8.17 -3.85
CA LEU A 3 -5.38 6.93 -3.74
C LEU A 3 -6.88 7.24 -3.79
N THR A 4 -7.66 6.36 -4.41
CA THR A 4 -9.11 6.40 -4.27
C THR A 4 -9.52 6.06 -2.83
N HIS A 5 -10.67 6.54 -2.39
CA HIS A 5 -11.20 6.21 -1.07
C HIS A 5 -11.93 4.86 -1.07
N THR A 6 -11.23 3.77 -1.38
CA THR A 6 -11.84 2.46 -1.67
C THR A 6 -11.24 1.28 -0.91
N PHE A 7 -10.39 1.51 0.09
CA PHE A 7 -9.72 0.45 0.89
C PHE A 7 -10.64 -0.71 1.29
N GLN A 8 -11.85 -0.40 1.78
CA GLN A 8 -12.88 -1.38 2.17
C GLN A 8 -14.08 -1.43 1.21
N SER A 9 -13.94 -0.91 -0.01
CA SER A 9 -15.00 -0.98 -1.02
C SER A 9 -14.92 -2.29 -1.81
N ASN A 10 -15.31 -3.37 -1.14
CA ASN A 10 -15.43 -4.72 -1.70
C ASN A 10 -16.77 -5.37 -1.26
N PRO A 11 -17.28 -6.39 -1.96
CA PRO A 11 -18.60 -6.97 -1.68
C PRO A 11 -18.85 -7.30 -0.21
N GLN A 12 -17.90 -7.95 0.44
CA GLN A 12 -18.06 -8.43 1.82
C GLN A 12 -18.04 -7.30 2.84
N ALA A 13 -17.15 -6.33 2.61
CA ALA A 13 -17.06 -5.17 3.47
C ALA A 13 -18.33 -4.32 3.39
N LEU A 14 -18.87 -4.12 2.18
CA LEU A 14 -20.12 -3.41 1.97
C LEU A 14 -21.35 -4.20 2.46
N ALA A 15 -21.34 -5.53 2.37
CA ALA A 15 -22.42 -6.39 2.87
C ALA A 15 -22.65 -6.22 4.38
N ARG A 16 -21.60 -5.96 5.17
CA ARG A 16 -21.71 -5.65 6.61
C ARG A 16 -22.56 -4.39 6.89
N HIS A 17 -22.77 -3.56 5.89
CA HIS A 17 -23.57 -2.34 5.94
C HIS A 17 -24.82 -2.40 5.05
N GLY A 18 -25.13 -3.55 4.44
CA GLY A 18 -26.25 -3.70 3.50
C GLY A 18 -26.06 -2.95 2.17
N GLN A 19 -24.81 -2.66 1.79
CA GLN A 19 -24.48 -1.84 0.61
C GLN A 19 -23.77 -2.62 -0.51
N GLU A 20 -23.80 -3.94 -0.50
CA GLU A 20 -23.09 -4.77 -1.49
C GLU A 20 -23.51 -4.46 -2.95
N ALA A 21 -24.81 -4.18 -3.16
CA ALA A 21 -25.34 -3.81 -4.47
C ALA A 21 -24.82 -2.44 -4.96
N ALA A 22 -24.28 -1.61 -4.06
CA ALA A 22 -23.77 -0.29 -4.37
C ALA A 22 -22.25 -0.27 -4.67
N LEU A 23 -21.60 -1.43 -4.79
CA LEU A 23 -20.15 -1.52 -5.05
C LEU A 23 -19.71 -0.67 -6.26
N GLU A 24 -20.31 -0.91 -7.42
CA GLU A 24 -19.98 -0.22 -8.67
C GLU A 24 -20.19 1.30 -8.58
N PRO A 25 -21.36 1.82 -8.14
CA PRO A 25 -21.53 3.27 -8.01
C PRO A 25 -20.62 3.91 -6.95
N ILE A 26 -20.31 3.22 -5.84
CA ILE A 26 -19.36 3.72 -4.83
C ILE A 26 -17.96 3.84 -5.44
N ASN A 27 -17.50 2.81 -6.13
CA ASN A 27 -16.16 2.78 -6.74
C ASN A 27 -16.03 3.77 -7.90
N ALA A 28 -17.06 3.91 -8.73
CA ALA A 28 -17.10 4.93 -9.78
C ALA A 28 -17.01 6.34 -9.19
N ALA A 29 -17.81 6.66 -8.16
CA ALA A 29 -17.76 7.96 -7.52
C ALA A 29 -16.39 8.25 -6.87
N ALA A 30 -15.78 7.25 -6.22
CA ALA A 30 -14.45 7.40 -5.64
C ALA A 30 -13.37 7.66 -6.69
N LEU A 31 -13.45 7.01 -7.85
CA LEU A 31 -12.57 7.26 -8.99
C LEU A 31 -12.77 8.67 -9.56
N ASP A 32 -14.02 9.10 -9.76
CA ASP A 32 -14.33 10.42 -10.31
C ASP A 32 -13.83 11.54 -9.39
N ILE A 33 -14.03 11.39 -8.07
CA ILE A 33 -13.52 12.34 -7.07
C ILE A 33 -12.00 12.39 -7.11
N ALA A 34 -11.33 11.23 -7.07
CA ALA A 34 -9.88 11.17 -7.11
C ALA A 34 -9.32 11.76 -8.41
N ARG A 35 -9.91 11.42 -9.57
CA ARG A 35 -9.46 11.95 -10.86
C ARG A 35 -9.67 13.46 -10.99
N SER A 36 -10.75 13.98 -10.42
CA SER A 36 -11.01 15.42 -10.38
C SER A 36 -9.99 16.16 -9.51
N ALA A 37 -9.56 15.55 -8.39
CA ALA A 37 -8.54 16.11 -7.50
C ALA A 37 -7.11 15.94 -8.04
N ALA A 38 -6.85 14.92 -8.85
CA ALA A 38 -5.56 14.61 -9.45
C ALA A 38 -5.69 14.38 -10.96
N PRO A 39 -5.89 15.46 -11.74
CA PRO A 39 -5.88 15.37 -13.19
C PRO A 39 -4.49 14.97 -13.71
N SER A 40 -4.45 14.46 -14.95
CA SER A 40 -3.20 14.13 -15.64
C SER A 40 -2.21 15.31 -15.58
N PRO A 41 -0.91 15.07 -15.30
CA PRO A 41 -0.21 13.77 -15.31
C PRO A 41 -0.15 13.05 -13.95
N LEU A 42 -0.94 13.48 -12.95
CA LEU A 42 -0.91 12.82 -11.64
C LEU A 42 -1.61 11.46 -11.71
N PHE A 43 -0.95 10.44 -11.18
CA PHE A 43 -1.52 9.09 -11.10
C PHE A 43 -2.58 8.98 -9.98
N VAL A 44 -3.68 8.30 -10.29
CA VAL A 44 -4.73 7.85 -9.38
C VAL A 44 -4.63 6.33 -9.26
N LEU A 45 -4.35 5.86 -8.06
CA LEU A 45 -4.23 4.43 -7.76
C LEU A 45 -5.53 3.98 -7.07
N ALA A 46 -6.09 2.86 -7.50
CA ALA A 46 -7.20 2.25 -6.78
C ALA A 46 -6.70 1.64 -5.48
N ASP A 47 -7.18 2.12 -4.35
CA ASP A 47 -6.88 1.58 -3.01
C ASP A 47 -7.73 0.34 -2.73
N ILE A 48 -7.09 -0.81 -2.51
CA ILE A 48 -7.75 -2.09 -2.32
C ILE A 48 -7.13 -2.82 -1.14
N GLY A 49 -7.83 -2.83 -0.01
CA GLY A 49 -7.44 -3.60 1.16
C GLY A 49 -7.66 -5.10 0.99
N PRO A 50 -7.34 -5.90 2.03
CA PRO A 50 -7.56 -7.34 2.01
C PRO A 50 -9.02 -7.72 1.78
N ILE A 51 -9.25 -8.60 0.80
CA ILE A 51 -10.56 -9.16 0.47
C ILE A 51 -10.57 -10.61 0.94
N GLN A 52 -11.50 -10.96 1.85
CA GLN A 52 -11.66 -12.32 2.37
C GLN A 52 -12.65 -13.15 1.53
N GLY A 53 -12.91 -12.73 0.29
CA GLY A 53 -13.96 -13.20 -0.60
C GLY A 53 -13.62 -14.50 -1.28
N ASP A 54 -14.53 -14.96 -2.13
CA ASP A 54 -14.13 -15.86 -3.20
C ASP A 54 -13.47 -15.07 -4.34
N GLU A 55 -12.97 -15.78 -5.34
CA GLU A 55 -12.34 -15.16 -6.51
C GLU A 55 -13.30 -14.22 -7.26
N SER A 56 -14.62 -14.49 -7.20
CA SER A 56 -15.62 -13.66 -7.88
C SER A 56 -15.71 -12.27 -7.27
N ALA A 57 -15.69 -12.18 -5.95
CA ALA A 57 -15.72 -10.91 -5.22
C ALA A 57 -14.45 -10.08 -5.50
N PHE A 58 -13.30 -10.73 -5.52
CA PHE A 58 -12.02 -10.10 -5.87
C PHE A 58 -12.06 -9.54 -7.30
N ARG A 59 -12.47 -10.35 -8.28
CA ARG A 59 -12.54 -9.93 -9.70
C ARG A 59 -13.57 -8.85 -9.96
N ARG A 60 -14.72 -8.88 -9.28
CA ARG A 60 -15.74 -7.82 -9.36
C ARG A 60 -15.19 -6.50 -8.83
N THR A 61 -14.48 -6.53 -7.70
CA THR A 61 -13.82 -5.34 -7.13
C THR A 61 -12.81 -4.75 -8.11
N LEU A 62 -11.89 -5.56 -8.64
CA LEU A 62 -10.89 -5.08 -9.62
C LEU A 62 -11.55 -4.50 -10.89
N ARG A 63 -12.59 -5.16 -11.41
CA ARG A 63 -13.32 -4.68 -12.58
C ARG A 63 -13.97 -3.32 -12.33
N SER A 64 -14.57 -3.12 -11.17
CA SER A 64 -15.21 -1.83 -10.84
C SER A 64 -14.21 -0.67 -10.69
N LEU A 65 -12.91 -0.97 -10.57
CA LEU A 65 -11.86 0.02 -10.36
C LEU A 65 -10.91 0.16 -11.57
N CYS A 66 -11.18 -0.53 -12.68
CA CYS A 66 -10.23 -0.67 -13.80
C CYS A 66 -9.88 0.61 -14.56
N MET A 67 -10.56 1.73 -14.27
CA MET A 67 -10.25 3.06 -14.81
C MET A 67 -9.15 3.80 -14.03
N ALA A 68 -8.65 3.23 -12.92
CA ALA A 68 -7.46 3.73 -12.23
C ALA A 68 -6.19 3.52 -13.07
N ASP A 69 -5.17 4.33 -12.80
CA ASP A 69 -3.88 4.20 -13.49
C ASP A 69 -3.08 2.97 -13.01
N ALA A 70 -3.35 2.53 -11.78
CA ALA A 70 -2.80 1.31 -11.18
C ALA A 70 -3.68 0.84 -10.02
N PHE A 71 -3.55 -0.42 -9.62
CA PHE A 71 -4.11 -0.96 -8.39
C PHE A 71 -3.06 -0.94 -7.29
N LEU A 72 -3.42 -0.50 -6.11
CA LEU A 72 -2.64 -0.67 -4.89
C LEU A 72 -3.36 -1.67 -3.99
N LEU A 73 -2.89 -2.91 -4.00
CA LEU A 73 -3.31 -3.93 -3.04
C LEU A 73 -2.52 -3.70 -1.74
N GLU A 74 -3.08 -2.96 -0.78
CA GLU A 74 -2.35 -2.57 0.44
C GLU A 74 -2.82 -3.25 1.74
N THR A 75 -1.92 -3.31 2.72
CA THR A 75 -2.17 -3.85 4.06
C THR A 75 -2.48 -5.35 4.09
N TRP A 76 -1.90 -6.14 3.19
CA TRP A 76 -2.11 -7.58 3.16
C TRP A 76 -1.18 -8.31 4.13
N SER A 77 -1.73 -9.06 5.09
CA SER A 77 -0.91 -9.93 5.95
C SER A 77 -0.47 -11.20 5.22
N HIS A 78 -1.34 -11.74 4.37
CA HIS A 78 -1.09 -12.97 3.60
C HIS A 78 -1.16 -12.69 2.10
N LEU A 79 -0.51 -13.54 1.31
CA LEU A 79 -0.67 -13.49 -0.15
C LEU A 79 -2.13 -13.75 -0.52
N PRO A 80 -2.73 -12.99 -1.46
CA PRO A 80 -4.09 -13.21 -1.89
C PRO A 80 -4.23 -14.62 -2.50
N PRO A 81 -5.03 -15.54 -1.93
CA PRO A 81 -5.15 -16.91 -2.45
C PRO A 81 -5.65 -16.93 -3.90
N HIS A 82 -6.50 -15.96 -4.26
CA HIS A 82 -7.06 -15.77 -5.61
C HIS A 82 -5.99 -15.47 -6.67
N LEU A 83 -4.81 -15.02 -6.25
CA LEU A 83 -3.68 -14.71 -7.13
C LEU A 83 -2.65 -15.84 -7.20
N GLN A 84 -2.91 -17.02 -6.62
CA GLN A 84 -1.95 -18.14 -6.63
C GLN A 84 -2.14 -19.11 -7.82
N GLY A 85 -3.33 -19.17 -8.44
CA GLY A 85 -3.63 -20.15 -9.49
C GLY A 85 -3.66 -19.62 -10.93
N SER A 86 -3.80 -18.30 -11.13
CA SER A 86 -4.01 -17.67 -12.46
C SER A 86 -2.86 -16.77 -12.90
N VAL A 87 -1.66 -17.05 -12.38
CA VAL A 87 -0.55 -16.11 -12.37
C VAL A 87 0.06 -15.90 -13.75
N HIS A 88 0.23 -16.98 -14.50
CA HIS A 88 0.84 -16.96 -15.82
C HIS A 88 -0.03 -16.29 -16.90
N GLU A 89 -1.34 -16.15 -16.67
CA GLU A 89 -2.26 -15.62 -17.68
C GLU A 89 -2.82 -14.23 -17.32
N GLN A 90 -2.59 -13.73 -16.10
CA GLN A 90 -3.20 -12.49 -15.58
C GLN A 90 -4.72 -12.39 -15.81
N ASN A 91 -5.43 -13.52 -15.93
CA ASN A 91 -6.89 -13.56 -16.17
C ASN A 91 -7.70 -12.84 -15.08
N TRP A 92 -7.12 -12.72 -13.89
CA TRP A 92 -7.67 -11.97 -12.77
C TRP A 92 -7.63 -10.44 -12.99
N ASN A 93 -6.75 -9.96 -13.88
CA ASN A 93 -6.58 -8.56 -14.28
C ASN A 93 -6.70 -8.39 -15.81
N PRO A 94 -7.90 -8.59 -16.39
CA PRO A 94 -8.09 -8.60 -17.84
C PRO A 94 -7.82 -7.25 -18.51
N HIS A 95 -7.89 -6.15 -17.74
CA HIS A 95 -7.58 -4.80 -18.22
C HIS A 95 -6.08 -4.47 -18.14
N ARG A 96 -5.25 -5.39 -17.62
CA ARG A 96 -3.79 -5.24 -17.46
C ARG A 96 -3.38 -3.96 -16.72
N VAL A 97 -4.19 -3.54 -15.76
CA VAL A 97 -3.89 -2.38 -14.91
C VAL A 97 -2.67 -2.71 -14.05
N PRO A 98 -1.60 -1.90 -14.04
CA PRO A 98 -0.41 -2.18 -13.23
C PRO A 98 -0.77 -2.38 -11.76
N VAL A 99 -0.15 -3.35 -11.09
CA VAL A 99 -0.48 -3.69 -9.70
C VAL A 99 0.72 -3.46 -8.80
N LEU A 100 0.52 -2.64 -7.78
CA LEU A 100 1.42 -2.46 -6.65
C LEU A 100 0.88 -3.27 -5.50
N PHE A 101 1.76 -3.92 -4.74
CA PHE A 101 1.37 -4.75 -3.62
C PHE A 101 2.16 -4.36 -2.38
N SER A 102 1.47 -4.11 -1.27
CA SER A 102 2.13 -3.97 0.02
C SER A 102 1.60 -4.90 1.09
N ILE A 103 2.55 -5.38 1.88
CA ILE A 103 2.27 -6.13 3.09
C ILE A 103 2.22 -5.21 4.31
N THR A 104 1.50 -5.65 5.32
CA THR A 104 1.64 -5.14 6.69
C THR A 104 2.36 -6.18 7.54
N CYS A 105 3.07 -5.73 8.57
CA CYS A 105 3.90 -6.57 9.43
C CYS A 105 3.54 -6.38 10.91
N ARG A 106 4.08 -7.27 11.75
CA ARG A 106 4.06 -7.16 13.21
C ARG A 106 5.45 -7.39 13.79
N LEU A 107 5.63 -7.10 15.07
CA LEU A 107 6.85 -7.46 15.76
C LEU A 107 6.80 -8.92 16.21
N HIS A 108 7.93 -9.62 16.08
CA HIS A 108 8.09 -10.96 16.64
C HIS A 108 8.10 -10.88 18.17
N PRO A 109 7.26 -11.65 18.89
CA PRO A 109 7.09 -11.48 20.34
C PRO A 109 8.38 -11.62 21.16
N GLN A 110 9.31 -12.48 20.72
CA GLN A 110 10.56 -12.74 21.44
C GLN A 110 11.75 -11.87 20.99
N THR A 111 11.80 -11.47 19.71
CA THR A 111 12.99 -10.80 19.15
C THR A 111 12.76 -9.32 18.89
N ALA A 112 11.50 -8.86 18.98
CA ALA A 112 11.07 -7.51 18.62
C ALA A 112 11.47 -7.09 17.19
N LYS A 113 11.80 -8.05 16.31
CA LYS A 113 12.09 -7.78 14.90
C LYS A 113 10.82 -7.78 14.07
N PRO A 114 10.73 -6.98 13.00
CA PRO A 114 9.58 -7.03 12.10
C PRO A 114 9.50 -8.36 11.37
N ILE A 115 8.31 -8.96 11.43
CA ILE A 115 7.94 -10.18 10.72
C ILE A 115 6.67 -9.96 9.91
N ALA A 116 6.71 -10.47 8.68
CA ALA A 116 5.55 -10.65 7.83
C ALA A 116 5.03 -12.08 8.02
N ASP A 117 3.73 -12.31 7.83
CA ASP A 117 3.18 -13.67 7.83
C ASP A 117 3.61 -14.48 6.60
N VAL A 118 3.98 -13.79 5.52
CA VAL A 118 4.65 -14.38 4.36
C VAL A 118 6.16 -14.18 4.47
N ALA A 119 6.94 -15.25 4.20
CA ALA A 119 8.39 -15.12 4.13
C ALA A 119 8.79 -14.17 2.98
N LEU A 120 9.70 -13.22 3.22
CA LEU A 120 10.07 -12.21 2.21
C LEU A 120 10.56 -12.81 0.88
N PRO A 121 11.37 -13.90 0.85
CA PRO A 121 11.71 -14.57 -0.42
C PRO A 121 10.49 -15.07 -1.18
N ALA A 122 9.56 -15.74 -0.49
CA ALA A 122 8.32 -16.23 -1.12
C ALA A 122 7.43 -15.07 -1.63
N LEU A 123 7.42 -13.93 -0.92
CA LEU A 123 6.74 -12.72 -1.39
C LEU A 123 7.38 -12.17 -2.67
N ALA A 124 8.71 -12.09 -2.73
CA ALA A 124 9.44 -11.61 -3.90
C ALA A 124 9.20 -12.52 -5.11
N ASP A 125 9.33 -13.84 -4.95
CA ASP A 125 9.07 -14.83 -6.00
C ASP A 125 7.63 -14.75 -6.51
N TRP A 126 6.66 -14.67 -5.58
CA TRP A 126 5.26 -14.50 -5.91
C TRP A 126 5.01 -13.19 -6.69
N ALA A 127 5.63 -12.09 -6.26
CA ALA A 127 5.46 -10.80 -6.92
C ALA A 127 6.00 -10.80 -8.34
N HIS A 128 7.18 -11.41 -8.56
CA HIS A 128 7.74 -11.62 -9.89
C HIS A 128 6.83 -12.49 -10.76
N THR A 129 6.36 -13.61 -10.21
CA THR A 129 5.47 -14.52 -10.95
C THR A 129 4.17 -13.81 -11.36
N CYS A 130 3.58 -13.03 -10.45
CA CYS A 130 2.34 -12.26 -10.67
C CYS A 130 2.50 -11.05 -11.60
N GLY A 131 3.72 -10.65 -11.94
CA GLY A 131 3.97 -9.40 -12.67
C GLY A 131 3.58 -8.16 -11.85
N ILE A 132 3.81 -8.19 -10.54
CA ILE A 132 3.64 -7.03 -9.66
C ILE A 132 4.64 -5.95 -10.07
N ALA A 133 4.15 -4.73 -10.25
CA ALA A 133 4.93 -3.59 -10.73
C ALA A 133 5.79 -2.93 -9.64
N ALA A 134 5.35 -2.98 -8.38
CA ALA A 134 6.13 -2.52 -7.24
C ALA A 134 5.73 -3.25 -5.95
N LEU A 135 6.70 -3.45 -5.06
CA LEU A 135 6.50 -4.05 -3.74
C LEU A 135 6.68 -3.02 -2.64
N GLY A 136 5.92 -3.13 -1.56
CA GLY A 136 6.07 -2.21 -0.45
C GLY A 136 5.64 -2.74 0.89
N VAL A 137 5.84 -1.89 1.90
CA VAL A 137 5.33 -2.11 3.25
C VAL A 137 4.56 -0.86 3.66
N ASN A 138 3.39 -1.08 4.25
CA ASN A 138 2.59 -0.02 4.84
C ASN A 138 1.96 -0.49 6.15
N CYS A 139 1.66 0.50 7.01
CA CYS A 139 0.95 0.27 8.26
C CYS A 139 1.66 -0.73 9.21
N GLY A 140 0.89 -1.29 10.14
CA GLY A 140 1.35 -2.15 11.23
C GLY A 140 1.22 -1.43 12.56
N LYS A 141 0.42 -2.00 13.48
CA LYS A 141 0.07 -1.35 14.76
C LYS A 141 1.30 -1.04 15.61
N GLU A 142 2.33 -1.88 15.54
CA GLU A 142 3.55 -1.79 16.34
C GLU A 142 4.78 -1.55 15.45
N ILE A 143 4.57 -1.19 14.19
CA ILE A 143 5.62 -1.03 13.19
C ILE A 143 5.94 0.46 13.06
N GLY A 144 7.19 0.79 13.37
CA GLY A 144 7.76 2.12 13.19
C GLY A 144 8.56 2.26 11.89
N MET A 145 9.17 3.43 11.74
CA MET A 145 10.04 3.74 10.59
C MET A 145 11.24 2.79 10.50
N GLU A 146 11.84 2.43 11.63
CA GLU A 146 13.00 1.53 11.71
C GLU A 146 12.65 0.11 11.27
N ASP A 147 11.47 -0.38 11.66
CA ASP A 147 10.97 -1.67 11.24
C ASP A 147 10.74 -1.73 9.73
N ILE A 148 10.14 -0.69 9.16
CA ILE A 148 9.94 -0.57 7.71
C ILE A 148 11.31 -0.50 7.01
N LEU A 149 12.26 0.25 7.54
CA LEU A 149 13.61 0.33 6.97
C LEU A 149 14.33 -1.03 6.96
N ASP A 150 14.25 -1.82 8.03
CA ASP A 150 14.79 -3.19 8.07
C ASP A 150 14.17 -4.06 6.97
N LEU A 151 12.83 -4.03 6.86
CA LEU A 151 12.11 -4.77 5.83
C LEU A 151 12.48 -4.32 4.41
N MET A 152 12.60 -3.02 4.18
CA MET A 152 13.00 -2.47 2.88
C MET A 152 14.41 -2.91 2.49
N ARG A 153 15.38 -2.85 3.43
CA ARG A 153 16.74 -3.34 3.19
C ARG A 153 16.74 -4.83 2.84
N ARG A 154 15.98 -5.65 3.58
CA ARG A 154 15.88 -7.08 3.33
C ARG A 154 15.23 -7.39 1.99
N LEU A 155 14.15 -6.69 1.62
CA LEU A 155 13.50 -6.82 0.31
C LEU A 155 14.44 -6.41 -0.82
N ARG A 156 15.21 -5.33 -0.66
CA ARG A 156 16.14 -4.87 -1.67
C ARG A 156 17.23 -5.91 -2.01
N GLN A 157 17.61 -6.77 -1.06
CA GLN A 157 18.58 -7.84 -1.29
C GLN A 157 18.05 -9.00 -2.17
N ILE A 158 16.74 -9.12 -2.33
CA ILE A 158 16.11 -10.32 -2.92
C ILE A 158 15.20 -10.05 -4.12
N THR A 159 14.97 -8.80 -4.47
CA THR A 159 14.22 -8.42 -5.67
C THR A 159 14.85 -7.17 -6.28
N ASP A 160 14.61 -6.93 -7.57
CA ASP A 160 14.91 -5.68 -8.29
C ASP A 160 13.65 -4.82 -8.55
N LEU A 161 12.48 -5.28 -8.11
CA LEU A 161 11.24 -4.50 -8.24
C LEU A 161 11.37 -3.12 -7.57
N PRO A 162 10.72 -2.08 -8.12
CA PRO A 162 10.55 -0.81 -7.42
C PRO A 162 9.97 -1.04 -6.03
N LEU A 163 10.58 -0.39 -5.03
CA LEU A 163 10.16 -0.50 -3.63
C LEU A 163 9.40 0.76 -3.20
N PHE A 164 8.35 0.59 -2.40
CA PHE A 164 7.63 1.70 -1.81
C PHE A 164 7.37 1.53 -0.32
N ALA A 165 7.31 2.64 0.41
CA ALA A 165 7.08 2.63 1.85
C ALA A 165 6.02 3.67 2.25
N ARG A 166 5.08 3.24 3.09
CA ARG A 166 4.02 4.10 3.65
C ARG A 166 3.89 3.89 5.17
N PRO A 167 4.83 4.45 5.97
CA PRO A 167 4.79 4.37 7.43
C PRO A 167 3.55 5.04 8.03
N ASN A 168 3.15 4.55 9.21
CA ASN A 168 2.27 5.28 10.12
C ASN A 168 3.03 6.47 10.75
N ALA A 169 2.31 7.47 11.25
CA ALA A 169 2.88 8.58 12.02
C ALA A 169 3.28 8.17 13.46
N GLY A 170 4.16 7.17 13.54
CA GLY A 170 4.56 6.50 14.77
C GLY A 170 3.59 5.42 15.22
N THR A 171 3.98 4.71 16.27
CA THR A 171 3.17 3.64 16.87
C THR A 171 1.94 4.24 17.57
N PRO A 172 0.71 3.96 17.11
CA PRO A 172 -0.48 4.58 17.65
C PRO A 172 -0.75 4.16 19.10
N ARG A 173 -1.16 5.13 19.92
CA ARG A 173 -1.63 4.91 21.29
C ARG A 173 -3.13 5.14 21.35
N ARG A 174 -3.85 4.26 22.04
CA ARG A 174 -5.29 4.45 22.26
C ARG A 174 -5.51 5.39 23.44
N VAL A 175 -6.20 6.51 23.21
CA VAL A 175 -6.60 7.48 24.23
C VAL A 175 -8.12 7.61 24.16
N GLY A 176 -8.82 6.94 25.08
CA GLY A 176 -10.28 6.77 24.99
C GLY A 176 -10.68 5.96 23.75
N GLU A 177 -11.56 6.53 22.93
CA GLU A 177 -12.02 5.94 21.65
C GLU A 177 -11.15 6.35 20.46
N ARG A 178 -10.14 7.21 20.66
CA ARG A 178 -9.29 7.75 19.59
C ARG A 178 -7.92 7.08 19.56
N TRP A 179 -7.36 6.99 18.36
CA TRP A 179 -5.97 6.64 18.14
C TRP A 179 -5.15 7.91 17.97
N LEU A 180 -4.10 8.05 18.78
CA LEU A 180 -3.17 9.18 18.73
C LEU A 180 -1.84 8.69 18.16
N TYR A 181 -1.36 9.41 17.15
CA TYR A 181 -0.12 9.14 16.44
C TYR A 181 0.94 10.16 16.88
N PRO A 182 2.08 9.72 17.45
CA PRO A 182 2.98 10.63 18.16
C PRO A 182 3.97 11.38 17.26
N HIS A 183 4.24 10.93 16.03
CA HIS A 183 5.27 11.55 15.20
C HIS A 183 4.72 12.75 14.44
N THR A 184 5.51 13.83 14.44
CA THR A 184 5.23 15.02 13.62
C THR A 184 5.65 14.79 12.16
N PRO A 185 5.17 15.63 11.21
CA PRO A 185 5.68 15.66 9.83
C PRO A 185 7.21 15.70 9.76
N GLU A 186 7.86 16.52 10.59
CA GLU A 186 9.30 16.72 10.64
C GLU A 186 10.04 15.46 11.14
N ASP A 187 9.52 14.83 12.20
CA ASP A 187 10.09 13.59 12.74
C ASP A 187 10.11 12.48 11.69
N MET A 188 9.02 12.36 10.93
CA MET A 188 8.93 11.38 9.86
C MET A 188 9.86 11.75 8.69
N ALA A 189 9.85 13.01 8.26
CA ALA A 189 10.65 13.51 7.14
C ALA A 189 12.16 13.30 7.36
N ALA A 190 12.64 13.49 8.59
CA ALA A 190 14.05 13.32 8.94
C ALA A 190 14.61 11.91 8.66
N ARG A 191 13.74 10.88 8.63
CA ARG A 191 14.13 9.48 8.40
C ARG A 191 14.05 9.03 6.94
N LEU A 192 13.44 9.82 6.05
CA LEU A 192 13.29 9.47 4.63
C LEU A 192 14.61 9.20 3.90
N PRO A 193 15.72 9.91 4.16
CA PRO A 193 16.99 9.62 3.51
C PRO A 193 17.40 8.15 3.65
N GLU A 194 17.18 7.53 4.82
CA GLU A 194 17.52 6.12 5.04
C GLU A 194 16.68 5.16 4.19
N LEU A 195 15.40 5.46 3.97
CA LEU A 195 14.53 4.68 3.08
C LEU A 195 14.96 4.84 1.62
N LEU A 196 15.30 6.07 1.21
CA LEU A 196 15.80 6.35 -0.14
C LEU A 196 17.13 5.64 -0.41
N ASP A 197 18.04 5.63 0.57
CA ASP A 197 19.28 4.85 0.55
C ASP A 197 19.04 3.34 0.46
N ALA A 198 17.99 2.84 1.11
CA ALA A 198 17.56 1.45 1.02
C ALA A 198 16.93 1.08 -0.34
N GLY A 199 16.83 2.03 -1.28
CA GLY A 199 16.33 1.81 -2.64
C GLY A 199 14.82 1.96 -2.77
N VAL A 200 14.15 2.60 -1.81
CA VAL A 200 12.74 2.99 -1.93
C VAL A 200 12.60 4.10 -2.98
N SER A 201 11.71 3.89 -3.95
CA SER A 201 11.47 4.82 -5.07
C SER A 201 10.12 5.52 -5.00
N MET A 202 9.21 5.06 -4.15
CA MET A 202 7.93 5.74 -3.87
C MET A 202 7.69 5.81 -2.35
N LEU A 203 7.38 7.01 -1.87
CA LEU A 203 7.16 7.31 -0.45
C LEU A 203 5.78 7.93 -0.26
N GLY A 204 5.11 7.56 0.81
CA GLY A 204 3.85 8.17 1.24
C GLY A 204 3.59 7.94 2.71
N GLY A 205 2.38 8.24 3.15
CA GLY A 205 1.92 8.00 4.52
C GLY A 205 0.79 6.98 4.58
N CYS A 206 0.63 6.34 5.74
CA CYS A 206 -0.53 5.52 6.08
C CYS A 206 -1.30 6.16 7.24
N CYS A 207 -1.54 5.45 8.35
CA CYS A 207 -2.37 5.98 9.42
C CYS A 207 -1.65 7.09 10.21
N GLY A 208 -2.39 8.15 10.53
CA GLY A 208 -1.90 9.30 11.31
C GLY A 208 -1.13 10.35 10.50
N THR A 209 -0.80 10.08 9.24
CA THR A 209 -0.16 11.09 8.38
C THR A 209 -1.16 12.09 7.83
N THR A 210 -0.70 13.30 7.55
CA THR A 210 -1.52 14.42 7.07
C THR A 210 -0.93 15.03 5.79
N PRO A 211 -1.62 15.98 5.13
CA PRO A 211 -1.04 16.73 4.01
C PRO A 211 0.29 17.41 4.36
N GLU A 212 0.45 17.91 5.59
CA GLU A 212 1.70 18.51 6.09
C GLU A 212 2.84 17.48 6.12
N THR A 213 2.54 16.21 6.45
CA THR A 213 3.52 15.10 6.32
C THR A 213 4.01 14.95 4.88
N ILE A 214 3.09 14.97 3.91
CA ILE A 214 3.43 14.83 2.49
C ILE A 214 4.24 16.03 1.98
N GLU A 215 3.93 17.24 2.46
CA GLU A 215 4.71 18.44 2.14
C GLU A 215 6.14 18.33 2.70
N ALA A 216 6.30 17.89 3.94
CA ALA A 216 7.60 17.66 4.55
C ALA A 216 8.39 16.59 3.78
N PHE A 217 7.73 15.51 3.35
CA PHE A 217 8.36 14.46 2.54
C PHE A 217 8.83 14.98 1.19
N ARG A 218 8.01 15.81 0.53
CA ARG A 218 8.33 16.40 -0.78
C ARG A 218 9.66 17.18 -0.74
N LYS A 219 9.87 17.99 0.29
CA LYS A 219 11.12 18.77 0.51
C LYS A 219 12.36 17.87 0.54
N ILE A 220 12.27 16.73 1.24
CA ILE A 220 13.37 15.75 1.33
C ILE A 220 13.61 15.05 -0.01
N VAL A 221 12.54 14.59 -0.67
CA VAL A 221 12.65 13.87 -1.95
C VAL A 221 13.18 14.79 -3.07
N ASP A 222 12.79 16.06 -3.10
CA ASP A 222 13.35 17.04 -4.05
C ASP A 222 14.85 17.23 -3.85
N SER A 223 15.26 17.44 -2.60
CA SER A 223 16.67 17.59 -2.24
C SER A 223 17.47 16.33 -2.58
N TRP A 224 16.90 15.15 -2.36
CA TRP A 224 17.50 13.87 -2.73
C TRP A 224 17.73 13.73 -4.24
N ASN A 225 16.71 14.03 -5.04
CA ASN A 225 16.75 13.89 -6.49
C ASN A 225 17.75 14.84 -7.15
N VAL A 226 17.97 16.03 -6.58
CA VAL A 226 18.99 16.97 -7.08
C VAL A 226 20.40 16.39 -6.88
N ARG A 227 20.69 15.74 -5.75
CA ARG A 227 22.02 15.18 -5.46
C ARG A 227 22.41 13.98 -6.32
N ARG A 228 21.43 13.31 -6.94
CA ARG A 228 21.67 12.14 -7.80
C ARG A 228 21.83 12.47 -9.29
N LYS A 229 21.52 13.71 -9.69
CA LYS A 229 21.77 14.22 -11.04
C LYS A 229 23.19 14.74 -11.14
#